data_AF-A0A958H5E3-F1
#
_entry.id   AF-A0A958H5E3-F1
#
_cell.length_a   1.000
_cell.length_b   1.000
_cell.length_c   1.000
_cell.angle_alpha   90.00
_cell.angle_beta   90.00
_cell.angle_gamma   90.00
#
_symmetry.space_group_name_H-M   'P 1'
#
loop_
_entity.id
_entity.type
_entity.pdbx_description
1 polymer ?
#
loop_
_entity_poly.entity_id
_entity_poly.type
_entity_poly.pdbx_seq_one_letter_code
_entity_poly.pdbx_strand_id
1 'polypeptide(L)'
;MRRELLICLMVITLAGLAIVPVSAAPNAAPCTPGAAYNPACDVDQDGDVDIVDVQLAAGHWNQSGTFTSGGWDLTGNAGTTPGTNFVGTTDNVALELRANGQRALRLEPGADRPNILAGSYANAVTNGVRSATIAGGGSNTLPNLVTDEYGTVSGGYGNRAGDGAGTVSDRAFATVGGGGGNVASGWKSTIAGGWYNIASGEESFVGGGQVNEGSGIYSTVAGGFSNLASGSYATVAGGNNNRAAGAAAFVGGGEDNWTTTYGVVSGGQSNTANAYGVVPGGRSNFASGNFSFAAGRRAKAYFDGSFVWADSTDADFATAAANQFIVRASGGVGLGTGSPANQLHVAESINADASPGNHVTQIQNTSTGNSGDVLALKIGYTGNPLDSNNFITFFKGNDLSVGSIEGNGSGGVVMAGPGNEIALWLPKLNPAETMAPGDIVGMVDGKVTLDTTGVSQVLVVAANAMLAGNDPGQNERDGYVAVTILGLAQARVTGPVHAGDLILPAGRADGAGIAVPPDVLQSQQAGLIAGQVWSADSVAGERLVTVAVGMDDAGPILQSLLAQYKQQETRIAELEARLGALELAVGTTGN
;
A
#
# COMPACT_ATOMS: atom_id res chain seq x y z
N MET A 1 -21.91 -60.86 18.72
CA MET A 1 -22.21 -62.17 19.35
C MET A 1 -23.71 -62.37 19.41
N ARG A 2 -24.14 -63.63 19.61
CA ARG A 2 -25.45 -64.21 19.99
C ARG A 2 -26.63 -63.26 20.31
N ARG A 3 -27.87 -63.49 19.83
CA ARG A 3 -28.78 -64.66 20.03
C ARG A 3 -29.23 -64.84 21.49
N GLU A 4 -30.52 -64.60 21.77
CA GLU A 4 -31.58 -65.61 22.07
C GLU A 4 -31.73 -65.85 23.60
N LEU A 5 -32.88 -66.20 24.19
CA LEU A 5 -34.23 -66.63 23.73
C LEU A 5 -35.29 -65.97 24.71
N LEU A 6 -36.63 -65.87 24.56
CA LEU A 6 -37.72 -66.89 24.48
C LEU A 6 -37.58 -68.01 25.56
N ILE A 7 -38.59 -68.62 26.19
CA ILE A 7 -40.02 -68.84 25.89
C ILE A 7 -40.79 -69.42 27.13
N CYS A 8 -42.15 -69.43 27.16
CA CYS A 8 -43.04 -70.37 27.93
C CYS A 8 -43.01 -70.42 29.50
N LEU A 9 -43.98 -70.90 30.30
CA LEU A 9 -45.45 -71.26 30.29
C LEU A 9 -45.83 -71.49 31.82
N MET A 10 -46.83 -72.19 32.41
CA MET A 10 -47.98 -73.01 32.01
C MET A 10 -49.06 -73.23 33.12
N VAL A 11 -50.18 -72.46 33.09
CA VAL A 11 -51.58 -72.96 33.32
C VAL A 11 -52.04 -73.40 34.75
N ILE A 12 -53.37 -73.56 34.92
CA ILE A 12 -54.17 -74.12 36.05
C ILE A 12 -54.49 -73.11 37.18
N THR A 13 -55.67 -72.43 37.25
CA THR A 13 -57.08 -72.86 37.56
C THR A 13 -57.27 -73.43 38.98
N LEU A 14 -58.37 -73.25 39.72
CA LEU A 14 -59.75 -72.71 39.53
C LEU A 14 -60.10 -71.89 40.83
N ALA A 15 -61.27 -71.34 41.21
CA ALA A 15 -62.67 -71.29 40.75
C ALA A 15 -63.41 -70.08 41.41
N GLY A 16 -64.67 -69.79 41.03
CA GLY A 16 -65.56 -68.86 41.78
C GLY A 16 -66.78 -68.35 40.98
N LEU A 17 -67.95 -68.97 41.14
CA LEU A 17 -69.17 -68.65 40.37
C LEU A 17 -70.15 -67.73 41.10
N ALA A 18 -70.76 -66.79 40.35
CA ALA A 18 -72.18 -66.45 40.44
C ALA A 18 -72.67 -65.97 39.06
N ILE A 19 -73.92 -66.29 38.68
CA ILE A 19 -74.44 -66.13 37.31
C ILE A 19 -75.57 -65.10 37.26
N VAL A 20 -75.50 -64.15 36.33
CA VAL A 20 -76.66 -63.61 35.59
C VAL A 20 -76.21 -63.35 34.14
N PRO A 21 -76.93 -63.82 33.11
CA PRO A 21 -76.59 -63.52 31.72
C PRO A 21 -77.10 -62.14 31.31
N VAL A 22 -76.25 -61.33 30.68
CA VAL A 22 -76.71 -60.30 29.73
C VAL A 22 -76.66 -60.93 28.35
N SER A 23 -77.79 -60.86 27.63
CA SER A 23 -77.91 -61.35 26.27
C SER A 23 -76.87 -60.71 25.35
N ALA A 24 -76.51 -61.40 24.26
CA ALA A 24 -75.88 -60.74 23.13
C ALA A 24 -76.71 -59.48 22.78
N ALA A 25 -76.05 -58.32 22.74
CA ALA A 25 -76.66 -57.17 22.08
C ALA A 25 -77.02 -57.62 20.66
N PRO A 26 -78.25 -57.39 20.18
CA PRO A 26 -78.62 -57.83 18.85
C PRO A 26 -77.70 -57.21 17.82
N ASN A 27 -77.53 -57.86 16.68
CA ASN A 27 -76.99 -57.19 15.50
C ASN A 27 -77.85 -55.94 15.26
N ALA A 28 -77.33 -54.77 15.61
CA ALA A 28 -78.00 -53.51 15.30
C ALA A 28 -78.15 -53.51 13.78
N ALA A 29 -79.39 -53.51 13.30
CA ALA A 29 -79.64 -53.39 11.88
C ALA A 29 -78.95 -52.10 11.41
N PRO A 30 -78.16 -52.12 10.33
CA PRO A 30 -77.58 -50.89 9.81
C PRO A 30 -78.73 -49.90 9.57
N CYS A 31 -78.57 -48.64 9.98
CA CYS A 31 -79.55 -47.59 9.70
C CYS A 31 -79.61 -47.39 8.16
N THR A 32 -80.48 -48.14 7.49
CA THR A 32 -80.65 -48.14 6.04
C THR A 32 -81.93 -47.40 5.68
N PRO A 33 -81.93 -46.53 4.65
CA PRO A 33 -83.12 -45.80 4.22
C PRO A 33 -84.33 -46.72 4.00
N GLY A 34 -85.47 -46.36 4.61
CA GLY A 34 -86.71 -47.15 4.55
C GLY A 34 -86.84 -48.27 5.60
N ALA A 35 -85.96 -48.32 6.60
CA ALA A 35 -86.21 -49.10 7.82
C ALA A 35 -87.37 -48.51 8.65
N ALA A 36 -87.90 -49.28 9.61
CA ALA A 36 -88.88 -48.76 10.56
C ALA A 36 -88.22 -47.76 11.53
N TYR A 37 -88.89 -46.64 11.80
CA TYR A 37 -88.38 -45.52 12.61
C TYR A 37 -87.72 -45.98 13.92
N ASN A 38 -86.51 -45.47 14.15
CA ASN A 38 -85.71 -45.75 15.34
C ASN A 38 -85.15 -44.42 15.87
N PRO A 39 -85.58 -43.93 17.05
CA PRO A 39 -85.13 -42.66 17.64
C PRO A 39 -83.67 -42.67 18.14
N ALA A 40 -82.88 -43.67 17.75
CA ALA A 40 -81.43 -43.72 17.88
C ALA A 40 -80.68 -43.78 16.53
N CYS A 41 -81.41 -43.80 15.40
CA CYS A 41 -80.90 -43.52 14.05
C CYS A 41 -81.33 -42.12 13.56
N ASP A 42 -82.41 -41.56 14.10
CA ASP A 42 -82.86 -40.16 13.92
C ASP A 42 -81.90 -39.22 14.68
N VAL A 43 -81.22 -38.32 13.95
CA VAL A 43 -80.11 -37.48 14.41
C VAL A 43 -80.51 -36.00 14.48
N ASP A 44 -81.34 -35.52 13.56
CA ASP A 44 -81.83 -34.12 13.57
C ASP A 44 -83.21 -33.91 14.21
N GLN A 45 -83.92 -34.99 14.55
CA GLN A 45 -85.16 -35.03 15.33
C GLN A 45 -86.40 -34.51 14.60
N ASP A 46 -86.44 -34.60 13.27
CA ASP A 46 -87.63 -34.25 12.47
C ASP A 46 -88.74 -35.32 12.51
N GLY A 47 -88.38 -36.59 12.75
CA GLY A 47 -89.31 -37.70 13.02
C GLY A 47 -89.39 -38.80 11.95
N ASP A 48 -88.53 -38.83 10.93
CA ASP A 48 -88.27 -40.07 10.17
C ASP A 48 -86.83 -40.63 10.29
N VAL A 49 -86.29 -41.33 9.30
CA VAL A 49 -84.89 -41.81 9.27
C VAL A 49 -84.43 -41.81 7.81
N ASP A 50 -83.79 -40.72 7.40
CA ASP A 50 -83.57 -40.39 5.98
C ASP A 50 -82.06 -40.41 5.60
N ILE A 51 -81.67 -39.72 4.51
CA ILE A 51 -80.27 -39.59 4.10
C ILE A 51 -79.50 -38.51 4.89
N VAL A 52 -80.17 -37.50 5.46
CA VAL A 52 -79.59 -36.42 6.26
C VAL A 52 -79.07 -36.96 7.59
N ASP A 53 -79.81 -37.84 8.25
CA ASP A 53 -79.35 -38.53 9.47
C ASP A 53 -78.04 -39.29 9.24
N VAL A 54 -77.99 -40.05 8.14
CA VAL A 54 -76.80 -40.82 7.76
C VAL A 54 -75.64 -39.88 7.41
N GLN A 55 -75.90 -38.72 6.81
CA GLN A 55 -74.87 -37.69 6.54
C GLN A 55 -74.34 -37.05 7.83
N LEU A 56 -75.22 -36.73 8.79
CA LEU A 56 -74.87 -36.15 10.09
C LEU A 56 -74.07 -37.14 10.94
N ALA A 57 -74.49 -38.41 11.00
CA ALA A 57 -73.77 -39.47 11.70
C ALA A 57 -72.41 -39.80 11.07
N ALA A 58 -72.27 -39.68 9.74
CA ALA A 58 -71.02 -39.94 9.01
C ALA A 58 -70.06 -38.73 8.94
N GLY A 59 -70.47 -37.54 9.39
CA GLY A 59 -69.62 -36.33 9.35
C GLY A 59 -69.26 -35.86 7.94
N HIS A 60 -70.10 -36.15 6.95
CA HIS A 60 -69.86 -35.81 5.53
C HIS A 60 -70.50 -34.47 5.13
N TRP A 61 -70.01 -33.86 4.05
CA TRP A 61 -70.52 -32.57 3.57
C TRP A 61 -71.95 -32.69 3.04
N ASN A 62 -72.87 -31.93 3.65
CA ASN A 62 -74.27 -31.86 3.28
C ASN A 62 -74.46 -31.25 1.87
N GLN A 63 -74.93 -32.08 0.93
CA GLN A 63 -75.60 -31.67 -0.30
C GLN A 63 -76.72 -32.66 -0.64
N SER A 64 -77.86 -32.16 -1.08
CA SER A 64 -79.02 -32.99 -1.46
C SER A 64 -78.80 -33.69 -2.81
N GLY A 65 -78.42 -34.97 -2.79
CA GLY A 65 -78.27 -35.78 -4.00
C GLY A 65 -77.90 -37.24 -3.71
N THR A 66 -78.19 -38.13 -4.66
CA THR A 66 -77.82 -39.55 -4.57
C THR A 66 -76.33 -39.76 -4.81
N PHE A 67 -75.57 -39.92 -3.73
CA PHE A 67 -74.14 -40.23 -3.81
C PHE A 67 -73.89 -41.71 -4.15
N THR A 68 -73.06 -41.94 -5.15
CA THR A 68 -72.22 -43.14 -5.20
C THR A 68 -70.92 -42.86 -4.44
N SER A 69 -70.32 -43.87 -3.82
CA SER A 69 -69.17 -43.72 -2.91
C SER A 69 -67.96 -43.06 -3.58
N GLY A 70 -67.62 -41.83 -3.18
CA GLY A 70 -66.48 -41.10 -3.78
C GLY A 70 -66.10 -39.74 -3.15
N GLY A 71 -66.62 -39.39 -1.97
CA GLY A 71 -66.29 -38.12 -1.30
C GLY A 71 -64.89 -38.08 -0.67
N TRP A 72 -64.45 -36.88 -0.27
CA TRP A 72 -63.25 -36.69 0.54
C TRP A 72 -63.64 -36.38 1.99
N ASP A 73 -63.07 -37.13 2.94
CA ASP A 73 -63.42 -37.10 4.36
C ASP A 73 -62.74 -35.92 5.08
N LEU A 74 -63.37 -35.39 6.14
CA LEU A 74 -62.80 -34.36 7.01
C LEU A 74 -61.55 -34.84 7.78
N THR A 75 -61.45 -36.14 8.00
CA THR A 75 -60.30 -36.85 8.60
C THR A 75 -59.31 -37.40 7.55
N GLY A 76 -59.69 -37.36 6.27
CA GLY A 76 -58.88 -37.79 5.12
C GLY A 76 -59.07 -39.27 4.71
N ASN A 77 -58.86 -39.55 3.42
CA ASN A 77 -59.13 -40.87 2.84
C ASN A 77 -57.91 -41.80 2.90
N ALA A 78 -58.10 -43.01 3.41
CA ALA A 78 -57.10 -44.09 3.34
C ALA A 78 -57.16 -44.84 1.99
N GLY A 79 -56.04 -45.44 1.56
CA GLY A 79 -55.99 -46.31 0.37
C GLY A 79 -56.09 -45.59 -0.99
N THR A 80 -55.81 -44.29 -1.04
CA THR A 80 -55.91 -43.47 -2.25
C THR A 80 -54.86 -43.81 -3.32
N THR A 81 -55.28 -43.74 -4.58
CA THR A 81 -54.41 -43.92 -5.76
C THR A 81 -54.15 -42.57 -6.45
N PRO A 82 -52.90 -42.08 -6.49
CA PRO A 82 -52.56 -40.82 -7.18
C PRO A 82 -53.02 -40.83 -8.65
N GLY A 83 -53.62 -39.72 -9.10
CA GLY A 83 -54.19 -39.59 -10.44
C GLY A 83 -55.59 -40.22 -10.62
N THR A 84 -56.09 -41.00 -9.66
CA THR A 84 -57.47 -41.52 -9.64
C THR A 84 -58.28 -40.92 -8.48
N ASN A 85 -57.66 -40.69 -7.32
CA ASN A 85 -58.28 -40.04 -6.18
C ASN A 85 -57.49 -38.76 -5.84
N PHE A 86 -58.15 -37.60 -5.92
CA PHE A 86 -57.55 -36.30 -5.63
C PHE A 86 -58.61 -35.27 -5.22
N VAL A 87 -58.18 -34.17 -4.59
CA VAL A 87 -58.97 -32.96 -4.39
C VAL A 87 -58.53 -31.94 -5.44
N GLY A 88 -59.42 -31.56 -6.36
CA GLY A 88 -59.07 -30.67 -7.46
C GLY A 88 -60.16 -30.54 -8.53
N THR A 89 -59.85 -29.80 -9.58
CA THR A 89 -60.65 -29.64 -10.80
C THR A 89 -60.19 -30.61 -11.89
N THR A 90 -61.09 -30.97 -12.81
CA THR A 90 -60.80 -31.82 -13.99
C THR A 90 -60.72 -31.03 -15.31
N ASP A 91 -61.01 -29.74 -15.24
CA ASP A 91 -61.07 -28.78 -16.34
C ASP A 91 -60.11 -27.60 -16.10
N ASN A 92 -60.04 -26.65 -17.04
CA ASN A 92 -59.13 -25.50 -16.94
C ASN A 92 -59.69 -24.39 -16.03
N VAL A 93 -60.15 -24.76 -14.83
CA VAL A 93 -60.66 -23.88 -13.78
C VAL A 93 -59.79 -24.01 -12.53
N ALA A 94 -59.52 -22.88 -11.86
CA ALA A 94 -58.67 -22.84 -10.68
C ALA A 94 -59.36 -23.40 -9.43
N LEU A 95 -58.63 -24.23 -8.66
CA LEU A 95 -59.06 -24.66 -7.33
C LEU A 95 -58.78 -23.56 -6.30
N GLU A 96 -59.77 -23.13 -5.53
CA GLU A 96 -59.60 -22.21 -4.40
C GLU A 96 -59.87 -22.89 -3.06
N LEU A 97 -58.89 -22.91 -2.16
CA LEU A 97 -59.08 -23.25 -0.76
C LEU A 97 -59.29 -21.97 0.05
N ARG A 98 -60.26 -21.99 0.97
CA ARG A 98 -60.73 -20.81 1.69
C ARG A 98 -60.66 -20.96 3.20
N ALA A 99 -60.34 -19.86 3.88
CA ALA A 99 -60.39 -19.73 5.33
C ALA A 99 -61.15 -18.45 5.69
N ASN A 100 -62.07 -18.52 6.65
CA ASN A 100 -62.98 -17.41 7.01
C ASN A 100 -63.66 -16.75 5.78
N GLY A 101 -64.13 -17.59 4.83
CA GLY A 101 -64.74 -17.17 3.56
C GLY A 101 -63.78 -16.58 2.51
N GLN A 102 -62.56 -16.20 2.89
CA GLN A 102 -61.54 -15.60 2.02
C GLN A 102 -60.67 -16.67 1.35
N ARG A 103 -60.20 -16.38 0.14
CA ARG A 103 -59.22 -17.19 -0.59
C ARG A 103 -57.89 -17.20 0.16
N ALA A 104 -57.38 -18.39 0.50
CA ALA A 104 -56.13 -18.59 1.25
C ALA A 104 -55.06 -19.32 0.43
N LEU A 105 -55.49 -20.24 -0.46
CA LEU A 105 -54.68 -20.83 -1.52
C LEU A 105 -55.51 -20.91 -2.80
N ARG A 106 -54.87 -20.68 -3.94
CA ARG A 106 -55.41 -20.89 -5.28
C ARG A 106 -54.39 -21.61 -6.14
N LEU A 107 -54.81 -22.70 -6.77
CA LEU A 107 -54.02 -23.45 -7.75
C LEU A 107 -54.62 -23.18 -9.12
N GLU A 108 -53.89 -22.48 -9.99
CA GLU A 108 -54.36 -22.14 -11.33
C GLU A 108 -53.81 -23.14 -12.36
N PRO A 109 -54.66 -23.76 -13.19
CA PRO A 109 -54.18 -24.63 -14.24
C PRO A 109 -53.53 -23.84 -15.37
N GLY A 110 -52.30 -24.22 -15.71
CA GLY A 110 -51.70 -24.04 -17.02
C GLY A 110 -51.41 -25.43 -17.60
N ALA A 111 -51.59 -25.62 -18.90
CA ALA A 111 -51.72 -26.93 -19.56
C ALA A 111 -50.77 -28.04 -19.07
N ASP A 112 -49.49 -27.72 -18.89
CA ASP A 112 -48.42 -28.56 -18.33
C ASP A 112 -47.79 -27.99 -17.05
N ARG A 113 -48.13 -26.75 -16.69
CA ARG A 113 -47.39 -25.88 -15.77
C ARG A 113 -48.34 -24.97 -14.98
N PRO A 114 -48.85 -25.41 -13.81
CA PRO A 114 -49.76 -24.62 -12.98
C PRO A 114 -49.06 -23.47 -12.23
N ASN A 115 -49.86 -22.54 -11.71
CA ASN A 115 -49.40 -21.48 -10.80
C ASN A 115 -49.93 -21.71 -9.37
N ILE A 116 -49.14 -21.31 -8.37
CA ILE A 116 -49.48 -21.39 -6.94
C ILE A 116 -49.66 -19.96 -6.39
N LEU A 117 -50.85 -19.63 -5.88
CA LEU A 117 -51.16 -18.32 -5.31
C LEU A 117 -51.71 -18.47 -3.88
N ALA A 118 -50.86 -18.33 -2.87
CA ALA A 118 -51.24 -18.36 -1.46
C ALA A 118 -51.26 -16.96 -0.80
N GLY A 119 -51.89 -16.86 0.36
CA GLY A 119 -51.99 -15.62 1.14
C GLY A 119 -53.18 -14.76 0.72
N SER A 120 -52.95 -13.46 0.59
CA SER A 120 -53.98 -12.47 0.23
C SER A 120 -54.76 -12.84 -1.04
N TYR A 121 -56.08 -12.63 -1.04
CA TYR A 121 -56.91 -12.79 -2.23
C TYR A 121 -56.54 -11.79 -3.35
N ALA A 122 -55.85 -10.70 -3.01
CA ALA A 122 -55.35 -9.71 -3.95
C ALA A 122 -54.00 -10.11 -4.59
N ASN A 123 -53.30 -11.13 -4.08
CA ASN A 123 -52.11 -11.67 -4.74
C ASN A 123 -52.49 -12.18 -6.14
N ALA A 124 -51.68 -11.83 -7.14
CA ALA A 124 -52.04 -12.02 -8.54
C ALA A 124 -50.85 -12.50 -9.38
N VAL A 125 -51.17 -13.27 -10.40
CA VAL A 125 -50.27 -13.71 -11.45
C VAL A 125 -50.78 -13.13 -12.78
N THR A 126 -49.90 -12.61 -13.63
CA THR A 126 -50.32 -12.04 -14.94
C THR A 126 -50.92 -13.13 -15.83
N ASN A 127 -51.98 -12.79 -16.56
CA ASN A 127 -52.64 -13.73 -17.46
C ASN A 127 -51.65 -14.28 -18.51
N GLY A 128 -51.62 -15.61 -18.67
CA GLY A 128 -50.71 -16.32 -19.57
C GLY A 128 -49.39 -16.79 -18.95
N VAL A 129 -49.01 -16.28 -17.77
CA VAL A 129 -47.86 -16.76 -16.98
C VAL A 129 -48.06 -18.21 -16.54
N ARG A 130 -46.96 -18.97 -16.47
CA ARG A 130 -46.91 -20.38 -16.09
C ARG A 130 -45.78 -20.63 -15.09
N SER A 131 -45.92 -21.66 -14.27
CA SER A 131 -44.97 -22.04 -13.20
C SER A 131 -44.72 -20.94 -12.15
N ALA A 132 -45.62 -19.97 -12.00
CA ALA A 132 -45.46 -18.90 -11.01
C ALA A 132 -45.76 -19.38 -9.60
N THR A 133 -44.97 -18.93 -8.62
CA THR A 133 -45.17 -19.27 -7.20
C THR A 133 -45.25 -18.02 -6.34
N ILE A 134 -46.40 -17.78 -5.70
CA ILE A 134 -46.58 -16.84 -4.59
C ILE A 134 -46.90 -17.68 -3.35
N ALA A 135 -45.91 -17.88 -2.47
CA ALA A 135 -46.03 -18.80 -1.34
C ALA A 135 -46.79 -18.23 -0.12
N GLY A 136 -47.13 -16.93 -0.14
CA GLY A 136 -47.98 -16.32 0.90
C GLY A 136 -47.94 -14.80 0.93
N GLY A 137 -48.40 -14.25 2.06
CA GLY A 137 -48.35 -12.81 2.35
C GLY A 137 -49.25 -11.96 1.47
N GLY A 138 -48.83 -10.72 1.23
CA GLY A 138 -49.57 -9.68 0.52
C GLY A 138 -50.68 -9.02 1.35
N SER A 139 -51.23 -7.93 0.83
CA SER A 139 -52.44 -7.28 1.37
C SER A 139 -53.35 -6.81 0.23
N ASN A 140 -54.51 -6.24 0.57
CA ASN A 140 -55.45 -5.68 -0.42
C ASN A 140 -54.89 -4.43 -1.14
N THR A 141 -53.91 -3.75 -0.55
CA THR A 141 -53.29 -2.52 -1.08
C THR A 141 -51.87 -2.74 -1.59
N LEU A 142 -51.18 -3.76 -1.08
CA LEU A 142 -49.82 -4.16 -1.46
C LEU A 142 -49.80 -5.68 -1.72
N PRO A 143 -50.43 -6.16 -2.80
CA PRO A 143 -50.40 -7.56 -3.17
C PRO A 143 -48.98 -7.98 -3.60
N ASN A 144 -48.68 -9.28 -3.49
CA ASN A 144 -47.55 -9.89 -4.16
C ASN A 144 -47.93 -10.22 -5.61
N LEU A 145 -47.00 -10.03 -6.53
CA LEU A 145 -47.21 -10.14 -7.97
C LEU A 145 -46.14 -11.02 -8.63
N VAL A 146 -46.55 -11.89 -9.55
CA VAL A 146 -45.65 -12.52 -10.53
C VAL A 146 -46.14 -12.20 -11.93
N THR A 147 -45.34 -11.53 -12.75
CA THR A 147 -45.74 -11.07 -14.08
C THR A 147 -45.18 -11.91 -15.24
N ASP A 148 -44.25 -12.82 -14.95
CA ASP A 148 -43.43 -13.54 -15.93
C ASP A 148 -43.28 -15.03 -15.56
N GLU A 149 -43.06 -15.90 -16.54
CA GLU A 149 -42.94 -17.36 -16.36
C GLU A 149 -41.84 -17.72 -15.35
N TYR A 150 -42.11 -18.75 -14.54
CA TYR A 150 -41.23 -19.26 -13.47
C TYR A 150 -40.88 -18.23 -12.37
N GLY A 151 -41.52 -17.07 -12.35
CA GLY A 151 -41.29 -16.06 -11.32
C GLY A 151 -41.76 -16.51 -9.92
N THR A 152 -40.98 -16.18 -8.89
CA THR A 152 -41.22 -16.65 -7.52
C THR A 152 -41.21 -15.51 -6.51
N VAL A 153 -42.25 -15.42 -5.67
CA VAL A 153 -42.33 -14.55 -4.50
C VAL A 153 -42.64 -15.39 -3.26
N SER A 154 -41.68 -15.52 -2.35
CA SER A 154 -41.81 -16.43 -1.19
C SER A 154 -42.70 -15.89 -0.07
N GLY A 155 -43.08 -14.60 -0.11
CA GLY A 155 -43.94 -13.97 0.89
C GLY A 155 -43.72 -12.47 0.97
N GLY A 156 -43.90 -11.89 2.17
CA GLY A 156 -43.85 -10.44 2.36
C GLY A 156 -45.06 -9.73 1.77
N TYR A 157 -44.95 -8.47 1.36
CA TYR A 157 -46.03 -7.74 0.68
C TYR A 157 -45.50 -6.73 -0.35
N GLY A 158 -46.32 -6.39 -1.36
CA GLY A 158 -45.96 -5.44 -2.42
C GLY A 158 -44.80 -5.88 -3.32
N ASN A 159 -44.39 -7.15 -3.24
CA ASN A 159 -43.22 -7.66 -3.96
C ASN A 159 -43.62 -8.09 -5.39
N ARG A 160 -42.76 -7.81 -6.38
CA ARG A 160 -42.95 -8.24 -7.77
C ARG A 160 -41.75 -9.03 -8.29
N ALA A 161 -42.03 -10.18 -8.91
CA ALA A 161 -41.13 -10.89 -9.80
C ALA A 161 -41.62 -10.72 -11.26
N GLY A 162 -40.72 -10.28 -12.15
CA GLY A 162 -41.02 -9.84 -13.52
C GLY A 162 -41.18 -8.32 -13.66
N ASP A 163 -41.29 -7.81 -14.90
CA ASP A 163 -41.37 -6.36 -15.18
C ASP A 163 -42.79 -5.81 -15.43
N GLY A 164 -43.75 -6.67 -15.77
CA GLY A 164 -45.14 -6.29 -16.05
C GLY A 164 -45.39 -5.67 -17.42
N ALA A 165 -44.49 -5.85 -18.40
CA ALA A 165 -44.66 -5.34 -19.77
C ALA A 165 -45.82 -6.00 -20.55
N GLY A 166 -46.30 -7.17 -20.11
CA GLY A 166 -47.43 -7.90 -20.70
C GLY A 166 -47.02 -8.98 -21.72
N THR A 167 -45.78 -8.92 -22.20
CA THR A 167 -45.01 -10.14 -22.44
C THR A 167 -44.74 -10.84 -21.09
N VAL A 168 -44.58 -12.16 -21.13
CA VAL A 168 -44.49 -13.00 -19.91
C VAL A 168 -43.29 -13.94 -19.91
N SER A 169 -42.37 -13.78 -20.88
CA SER A 169 -41.29 -14.75 -21.14
C SER A 169 -39.91 -14.11 -21.27
N ASP A 170 -39.82 -12.78 -21.37
CA ASP A 170 -38.55 -12.07 -21.48
C ASP A 170 -37.90 -11.78 -20.10
N ARG A 171 -38.69 -11.63 -19.03
CA ARG A 171 -38.17 -11.48 -17.63
C ARG A 171 -38.40 -12.70 -16.76
N ALA A 172 -38.46 -13.87 -17.39
CA ALA A 172 -38.66 -15.14 -16.72
C ALA A 172 -37.61 -15.44 -15.63
N PHE A 173 -37.97 -16.32 -14.70
CA PHE A 173 -37.13 -16.81 -13.57
C PHE A 173 -36.77 -15.77 -12.49
N ALA A 174 -37.35 -14.57 -12.52
CA ALA A 174 -37.13 -13.57 -11.47
C ALA A 174 -37.60 -14.06 -10.08
N THR A 175 -36.81 -13.81 -9.03
CA THR A 175 -37.05 -14.35 -7.68
C THR A 175 -37.00 -13.28 -6.59
N VAL A 176 -38.01 -13.27 -5.71
CA VAL A 176 -38.04 -12.45 -4.49
C VAL A 176 -38.26 -13.33 -3.26
N GLY A 177 -37.28 -13.39 -2.36
CA GLY A 177 -37.32 -14.18 -1.12
C GLY A 177 -38.27 -13.64 -0.04
N GLY A 178 -38.79 -12.42 -0.22
CA GLY A 178 -39.81 -11.82 0.64
C GLY A 178 -39.57 -10.33 0.87
N GLY A 179 -39.94 -9.82 2.04
CA GLY A 179 -39.75 -8.41 2.40
C GLY A 179 -40.90 -7.50 1.97
N GLY A 180 -40.62 -6.20 1.80
CA GLY A 180 -41.64 -5.19 1.45
C GLY A 180 -41.29 -4.38 0.20
N GLY A 181 -42.14 -4.42 -0.82
CA GLY A 181 -42.03 -3.52 -1.98
C GLY A 181 -40.84 -3.79 -2.91
N ASN A 182 -40.28 -4.99 -2.91
CA ASN A 182 -39.11 -5.34 -3.72
C ASN A 182 -39.49 -5.71 -5.18
N VAL A 183 -38.66 -5.34 -6.16
CA VAL A 183 -38.95 -5.53 -7.59
C VAL A 183 -37.77 -6.22 -8.30
N ALA A 184 -37.89 -7.53 -8.53
CA ALA A 184 -36.98 -8.30 -9.38
C ALA A 184 -37.56 -8.32 -10.81
N SER A 185 -36.97 -7.59 -11.75
CA SER A 185 -37.52 -7.37 -13.11
C SER A 185 -36.51 -7.58 -14.25
N GLY A 186 -35.33 -8.12 -13.95
CA GLY A 186 -34.39 -8.64 -14.95
C GLY A 186 -34.62 -10.13 -15.17
N TRP A 187 -34.23 -10.66 -16.33
CA TRP A 187 -34.22 -12.11 -16.57
C TRP A 187 -33.34 -12.80 -15.51
N LYS A 188 -33.90 -13.82 -14.83
CA LYS A 188 -33.29 -14.51 -13.68
C LYS A 188 -32.87 -13.62 -12.50
N SER A 189 -33.27 -12.34 -12.43
CA SER A 189 -32.79 -11.47 -11.37
C SER A 189 -33.34 -11.89 -10.00
N THR A 190 -32.53 -11.70 -8.95
CA THR A 190 -32.82 -12.26 -7.62
C THR A 190 -32.70 -11.20 -6.54
N ILE A 191 -33.74 -11.07 -5.72
CA ILE A 191 -33.74 -10.30 -4.47
C ILE A 191 -33.97 -11.26 -3.31
N ALA A 192 -33.00 -11.42 -2.41
CA ALA A 192 -33.17 -12.34 -1.27
C ALA A 192 -34.18 -11.82 -0.22
N GLY A 193 -34.42 -10.51 -0.16
CA GLY A 193 -35.44 -9.89 0.70
C GLY A 193 -35.21 -8.38 0.88
N GLY A 194 -35.54 -7.87 2.07
CA GLY A 194 -35.35 -6.46 2.44
C GLY A 194 -36.52 -5.56 2.07
N TRP A 195 -36.28 -4.28 1.79
CA TRP A 195 -37.31 -3.27 1.53
C TRP A 195 -36.98 -2.35 0.34
N TYR A 196 -37.92 -2.18 -0.59
CA TYR A 196 -37.77 -1.33 -1.78
C TYR A 196 -36.49 -1.58 -2.60
N ASN A 197 -35.98 -2.81 -2.60
CA ASN A 197 -34.84 -3.20 -3.41
C ASN A 197 -35.28 -3.48 -4.85
N ILE A 198 -34.40 -3.20 -5.82
CA ILE A 198 -34.66 -3.35 -7.26
C ILE A 198 -33.56 -4.20 -7.89
N ALA A 199 -33.92 -5.26 -8.61
CA ALA A 199 -33.00 -6.08 -9.39
C ALA A 199 -33.49 -6.11 -10.83
N SER A 200 -33.11 -5.10 -11.62
CA SER A 200 -33.63 -4.87 -12.97
C SER A 200 -32.67 -5.29 -14.09
N GLY A 201 -31.39 -5.53 -13.77
CA GLY A 201 -30.40 -6.08 -14.67
C GLY A 201 -30.55 -7.58 -14.91
N GLU A 202 -30.14 -8.04 -16.09
CA GLU A 202 -30.06 -9.47 -16.43
C GLU A 202 -29.11 -10.21 -15.47
N GLU A 203 -29.53 -11.33 -14.90
CA GLU A 203 -28.79 -12.09 -13.86
C GLU A 203 -28.28 -11.23 -12.67
N SER A 204 -28.95 -10.11 -12.35
CA SER A 204 -28.55 -9.27 -11.21
C SER A 204 -29.02 -9.82 -9.87
N PHE A 205 -28.21 -9.59 -8.82
CA PHE A 205 -28.46 -10.07 -7.46
C PHE A 205 -28.47 -8.93 -6.45
N VAL A 206 -29.51 -8.87 -5.61
CA VAL A 206 -29.58 -8.02 -4.42
C VAL A 206 -29.80 -8.87 -3.17
N GLY A 207 -28.80 -8.94 -2.30
CA GLY A 207 -28.81 -9.79 -1.09
C GLY A 207 -29.74 -9.32 0.03
N GLY A 208 -30.31 -8.13 -0.08
CA GLY A 208 -31.27 -7.57 0.87
C GLY A 208 -30.98 -6.11 1.19
N GLY A 209 -31.19 -5.70 2.45
CA GLY A 209 -31.06 -4.31 2.88
C GLY A 209 -32.26 -3.45 2.43
N GLN A 210 -32.04 -2.15 2.22
CA GLN A 210 -33.10 -1.20 1.86
C GLN A 210 -32.69 -0.25 0.73
N VAL A 211 -33.56 -0.06 -0.27
CA VAL A 211 -33.38 0.87 -1.41
C VAL A 211 -32.08 0.57 -2.20
N ASN A 212 -31.71 -0.71 -2.29
CA ASN A 212 -30.55 -1.16 -3.07
C ASN A 212 -30.97 -1.53 -4.51
N GLU A 213 -30.19 -1.13 -5.51
CA GLU A 213 -30.47 -1.34 -6.94
C GLU A 213 -29.34 -2.09 -7.65
N GLY A 214 -29.65 -3.27 -8.21
CA GLY A 214 -28.81 -4.01 -9.16
C GLY A 214 -29.37 -3.91 -10.58
N SER A 215 -28.98 -2.87 -11.33
CA SER A 215 -29.47 -2.58 -12.68
C SER A 215 -28.49 -2.95 -13.81
N GLY A 216 -27.23 -3.26 -13.48
CA GLY A 216 -26.27 -3.81 -14.44
C GLY A 216 -26.47 -5.31 -14.72
N ILE A 217 -26.09 -5.77 -15.92
CA ILE A 217 -26.08 -7.20 -16.27
C ILE A 217 -25.01 -7.93 -15.44
N TYR A 218 -25.35 -9.04 -14.78
CA TYR A 218 -24.51 -9.71 -13.76
C TYR A 218 -24.08 -8.79 -12.59
N SER A 219 -24.84 -7.72 -12.29
CA SER A 219 -24.51 -6.84 -11.16
C SER A 219 -24.85 -7.46 -9.81
N THR A 220 -24.07 -7.14 -8.78
CA THR A 220 -24.24 -7.66 -7.42
C THR A 220 -24.28 -6.51 -6.42
N VAL A 221 -25.36 -6.44 -5.61
CA VAL A 221 -25.41 -5.63 -4.39
C VAL A 221 -25.68 -6.55 -3.20
N ALA A 222 -24.67 -6.83 -2.37
CA ALA A 222 -24.82 -7.82 -1.30
C ALA A 222 -25.77 -7.36 -0.18
N GLY A 223 -26.00 -6.05 -0.03
CA GLY A 223 -26.97 -5.48 0.92
C GLY A 223 -26.67 -4.01 1.23
N GLY A 224 -26.98 -3.58 2.46
CA GLY A 224 -26.77 -2.21 2.95
C GLY A 224 -27.97 -1.28 2.70
N PHE A 225 -27.70 0.02 2.54
CA PHE A 225 -28.73 1.04 2.30
C PHE A 225 -28.34 1.92 1.09
N SER A 226 -29.30 2.16 0.18
CA SER A 226 -29.16 3.09 -0.96
C SER A 226 -28.00 2.77 -1.94
N ASN A 227 -27.54 1.52 -2.02
CA ASN A 227 -26.41 1.12 -2.87
C ASN A 227 -26.83 0.79 -4.31
N LEU A 228 -26.03 1.20 -5.29
CA LEU A 228 -26.34 1.08 -6.73
C LEU A 228 -25.21 0.39 -7.52
N ALA A 229 -25.49 -0.77 -8.11
CA ALA A 229 -24.62 -1.44 -9.08
C ALA A 229 -25.26 -1.37 -10.48
N SER A 230 -24.94 -0.31 -11.24
CA SER A 230 -25.56 -0.02 -12.55
C SER A 230 -24.70 -0.45 -13.75
N GLY A 231 -23.45 -0.85 -13.54
CA GLY A 231 -22.57 -1.35 -14.59
C GLY A 231 -22.61 -2.86 -14.76
N SER A 232 -22.34 -3.38 -15.96
CA SER A 232 -22.27 -4.83 -16.17
C SER A 232 -21.10 -5.45 -15.37
N TYR A 233 -21.34 -6.56 -14.68
CA TYR A 233 -20.42 -7.17 -13.70
C TYR A 233 -20.02 -6.25 -12.53
N ALA A 234 -20.73 -5.14 -12.31
CA ALA A 234 -20.44 -4.23 -11.20
C ALA A 234 -20.86 -4.82 -9.85
N THR A 235 -20.03 -4.63 -8.82
CA THR A 235 -20.25 -5.16 -7.48
C THR A 235 -20.20 -4.07 -6.42
N VAL A 236 -21.21 -4.02 -5.57
CA VAL A 236 -21.21 -3.27 -4.29
C VAL A 236 -21.40 -4.26 -3.14
N ALA A 237 -20.37 -4.46 -2.32
CA ALA A 237 -20.41 -5.44 -1.23
C ALA A 237 -21.22 -4.98 0.00
N GLY A 238 -21.69 -3.73 0.03
CA GLY A 238 -22.62 -3.21 1.04
C GLY A 238 -22.39 -1.74 1.37
N GLY A 239 -22.69 -1.35 2.61
CA GLY A 239 -22.49 0.02 3.11
C GLY A 239 -23.68 0.96 2.88
N ASN A 240 -23.40 2.26 2.84
CA ASN A 240 -24.36 3.35 2.63
C ASN A 240 -24.06 4.10 1.32
N ASN A 241 -25.07 4.27 0.44
CA ASN A 241 -25.01 5.17 -0.72
C ASN A 241 -23.80 4.95 -1.66
N ASN A 242 -23.31 3.70 -1.77
CA ASN A 242 -22.16 3.34 -2.60
C ASN A 242 -22.60 3.01 -4.03
N ARG A 243 -21.83 3.46 -5.04
CA ARG A 243 -22.19 3.33 -6.45
C ARG A 243 -21.07 2.71 -7.31
N ALA A 244 -21.34 1.54 -7.87
CA ALA A 244 -20.52 0.90 -8.90
C ALA A 244 -21.16 1.09 -10.29
N ALA A 245 -20.71 2.12 -11.01
CA ALA A 245 -21.43 2.67 -12.17
C ALA A 245 -20.94 2.18 -13.55
N GLY A 246 -19.70 1.69 -13.66
CA GLY A 246 -19.10 1.23 -14.92
C GLY A 246 -18.96 -0.29 -14.99
N ALA A 247 -18.58 -0.82 -16.16
CA ALA A 247 -18.41 -2.27 -16.30
C ALA A 247 -17.26 -2.77 -15.41
N ALA A 248 -17.46 -3.89 -14.71
CA ALA A 248 -16.56 -4.45 -13.70
C ALA A 248 -16.10 -3.45 -12.61
N ALA A 249 -16.92 -2.44 -12.31
CA ALA A 249 -16.73 -1.53 -11.19
C ALA A 249 -16.85 -2.27 -9.84
N PHE A 250 -15.94 -2.01 -8.88
CA PHE A 250 -15.99 -2.63 -7.55
C PHE A 250 -16.00 -1.60 -6.42
N VAL A 251 -17.00 -1.68 -5.54
CA VAL A 251 -17.02 -0.98 -4.25
C VAL A 251 -17.13 -1.98 -3.10
N GLY A 252 -16.10 -2.04 -2.26
CA GLY A 252 -16.02 -2.98 -1.12
C GLY A 252 -16.92 -2.62 0.07
N GLY A 253 -17.52 -1.43 0.07
CA GLY A 253 -18.44 -0.95 1.10
C GLY A 253 -18.12 0.49 1.51
N GLY A 254 -18.37 0.82 2.78
CA GLY A 254 -18.17 2.17 3.31
C GLY A 254 -19.38 3.08 3.07
N GLU A 255 -19.14 4.38 2.86
CA GLU A 255 -20.17 5.41 2.65
C GLU A 255 -19.82 6.36 1.48
N ASP A 256 -20.81 6.73 0.67
CA ASP A 256 -20.70 7.70 -0.44
C ASP A 256 -19.60 7.39 -1.49
N ASN A 257 -19.15 6.14 -1.61
CA ASN A 257 -18.07 5.79 -2.52
C ASN A 257 -18.58 5.53 -3.94
N TRP A 258 -17.95 6.13 -4.95
CA TRP A 258 -18.35 6.01 -6.36
C TRP A 258 -17.21 5.50 -7.24
N THR A 259 -17.50 4.57 -8.16
CA THR A 259 -16.52 4.17 -9.16
C THR A 259 -17.10 3.82 -10.53
N THR A 260 -16.26 3.87 -11.57
CA THR A 260 -16.61 3.60 -12.97
C THR A 260 -15.81 2.39 -13.52
N THR A 261 -15.57 2.32 -14.84
CA THR A 261 -15.21 1.08 -15.55
C THR A 261 -13.85 0.51 -15.13
N TYR A 262 -13.81 -0.72 -14.61
CA TYR A 262 -12.65 -1.33 -13.95
C TYR A 262 -12.06 -0.50 -12.78
N GLY A 263 -12.80 0.48 -12.26
CA GLY A 263 -12.40 1.25 -11.09
C GLY A 263 -12.68 0.50 -9.80
N VAL A 264 -11.82 0.70 -8.80
CA VAL A 264 -11.83 -0.02 -7.52
C VAL A 264 -11.81 0.97 -6.36
N VAL A 265 -12.85 0.93 -5.53
CA VAL A 265 -12.86 1.57 -4.20
C VAL A 265 -13.04 0.49 -3.15
N SER A 266 -11.98 0.19 -2.39
CA SER A 266 -12.05 -0.90 -1.38
C SER A 266 -12.94 -0.54 -0.17
N GLY A 267 -13.21 0.75 0.05
CA GLY A 267 -14.14 1.24 1.06
C GLY A 267 -13.83 2.68 1.48
N GLY A 268 -14.11 3.03 2.74
CA GLY A 268 -13.89 4.37 3.29
C GLY A 268 -15.10 5.29 3.14
N GLN A 269 -14.88 6.61 3.08
CA GLN A 269 -15.95 7.61 2.99
C GLN A 269 -15.71 8.61 1.84
N SER A 270 -16.74 8.81 1.01
CA SER A 270 -16.78 9.80 -0.08
C SER A 270 -15.61 9.71 -1.08
N ASN A 271 -15.12 8.50 -1.36
CA ASN A 271 -14.01 8.29 -2.30
C ASN A 271 -14.52 8.04 -3.73
N THR A 272 -13.81 8.58 -4.72
CA THR A 272 -14.13 8.40 -6.14
C THR A 272 -12.97 7.77 -6.91
N ALA A 273 -13.25 6.77 -7.74
CA ALA A 273 -12.27 6.20 -8.68
C ALA A 273 -12.85 6.10 -10.10
N ASN A 274 -12.18 6.73 -11.07
CA ASN A 274 -12.53 6.69 -12.49
C ASN A 274 -12.04 5.38 -13.15
N ALA A 275 -12.02 5.33 -14.48
CA ALA A 275 -11.67 4.14 -15.22
C ALA A 275 -10.26 3.65 -14.89
N TYR A 276 -10.12 2.36 -14.52
CA TYR A 276 -8.88 1.77 -14.00
C TYR A 276 -8.24 2.50 -12.79
N GLY A 277 -8.97 3.39 -12.12
CA GLY A 277 -8.51 4.10 -10.93
C GLY A 277 -8.67 3.24 -9.67
N VAL A 278 -7.75 3.40 -8.70
CA VAL A 278 -7.75 2.63 -7.45
C VAL A 278 -7.72 3.56 -6.24
N VAL A 279 -8.68 3.35 -5.32
CA VAL A 279 -8.66 3.88 -3.96
C VAL A 279 -8.73 2.71 -2.97
N PRO A 280 -7.64 2.43 -2.19
CA PRO A 280 -7.64 1.34 -1.21
C PRO A 280 -8.45 1.66 0.06
N GLY A 281 -8.97 2.89 0.19
CA GLY A 281 -9.80 3.32 1.31
C GLY A 281 -9.50 4.77 1.71
N GLY A 282 -9.76 5.09 2.98
CA GLY A 282 -9.56 6.43 3.52
C GLY A 282 -10.75 7.36 3.27
N ARG A 283 -10.51 8.67 3.14
CA ARG A 283 -11.59 9.66 3.03
C ARG A 283 -11.35 10.72 1.96
N SER A 284 -12.38 10.96 1.14
CA SER A 284 -12.44 12.03 0.13
C SER A 284 -11.30 11.99 -0.90
N ASN A 285 -10.77 10.80 -1.18
CA ASN A 285 -9.75 10.56 -2.20
C ASN A 285 -10.38 10.53 -3.61
N PHE A 286 -9.61 10.90 -4.62
CA PHE A 286 -10.05 10.90 -6.02
C PHE A 286 -8.94 10.36 -6.92
N ALA A 287 -9.14 9.14 -7.45
CA ALA A 287 -8.33 8.55 -8.51
C ALA A 287 -9.00 8.87 -9.86
N SER A 288 -8.63 9.99 -10.49
CA SER A 288 -9.35 10.54 -11.65
C SER A 288 -8.77 10.13 -13.00
N GLY A 289 -7.45 9.93 -13.07
CA GLY A 289 -6.78 9.50 -14.31
C GLY A 289 -6.84 7.99 -14.52
N ASN A 290 -6.64 7.55 -15.75
CA ASN A 290 -6.50 6.12 -16.06
C ASN A 290 -5.28 5.54 -15.33
N PHE A 291 -5.42 4.36 -14.72
CA PHE A 291 -4.35 3.69 -13.96
C PHE A 291 -3.81 4.52 -12.77
N SER A 292 -4.61 5.42 -12.22
CA SER A 292 -4.22 6.27 -11.09
C SER A 292 -4.52 5.65 -9.72
N PHE A 293 -3.74 6.02 -8.71
CA PHE A 293 -3.85 5.50 -7.34
C PHE A 293 -3.92 6.64 -6.32
N ALA A 294 -4.97 6.70 -5.49
CA ALA A 294 -5.15 7.75 -4.49
C ALA A 294 -5.48 7.17 -3.11
N ALA A 295 -4.64 7.42 -2.11
CA ALA A 295 -4.76 6.80 -0.78
C ALA A 295 -4.58 7.80 0.39
N GLY A 296 -5.29 7.53 1.50
CA GLY A 296 -5.19 8.29 2.76
C GLY A 296 -6.33 9.30 2.93
N ARG A 297 -6.04 10.59 3.12
CA ARG A 297 -7.07 11.65 3.18
C ARG A 297 -6.84 12.71 2.12
N ARG A 298 -7.86 12.92 1.28
CA ARG A 298 -7.90 13.96 0.23
C ARG A 298 -6.73 13.90 -0.79
N ALA A 299 -6.24 12.69 -1.07
CA ALA A 299 -5.36 12.41 -2.20
C ALA A 299 -6.10 12.61 -3.53
N LYS A 300 -5.54 13.37 -4.47
CA LYS A 300 -6.12 13.69 -5.78
C LYS A 300 -5.18 13.30 -6.92
N ALA A 301 -5.29 12.05 -7.37
CA ALA A 301 -4.54 11.53 -8.51
C ALA A 301 -5.25 11.93 -9.80
N TYR A 302 -5.07 13.20 -10.22
CA TYR A 302 -5.86 13.82 -11.28
C TYR A 302 -5.53 13.33 -12.70
N PHE A 303 -4.33 12.82 -12.92
CA PHE A 303 -3.80 12.53 -14.25
C PHE A 303 -3.49 11.04 -14.44
N ASP A 304 -3.40 10.59 -15.69
CA ASP A 304 -3.11 9.19 -16.01
C ASP A 304 -1.75 8.75 -15.41
N GLY A 305 -1.71 7.54 -14.87
CA GLY A 305 -0.54 6.97 -14.18
C GLY A 305 -0.08 7.72 -12.91
N SER A 306 -0.91 8.61 -12.33
CA SER A 306 -0.55 9.32 -11.10
C SER A 306 -0.75 8.49 -9.83
N PHE A 307 0.21 8.57 -8.90
CA PHE A 307 0.17 7.93 -7.58
C PHE A 307 0.24 9.01 -6.49
N VAL A 308 -0.75 9.05 -5.61
CA VAL A 308 -0.86 10.06 -4.54
C VAL A 308 -1.13 9.39 -3.20
N TRP A 309 -0.17 9.54 -2.28
CA TRP A 309 -0.34 9.17 -0.87
C TRP A 309 -0.44 10.45 -0.03
N ALA A 310 -1.51 10.59 0.76
CA ALA A 310 -1.77 11.79 1.55
C ALA A 310 -2.11 11.43 3.01
N ASP A 311 -1.33 11.95 3.95
CA ASP A 311 -1.55 11.80 5.40
C ASP A 311 -2.90 12.37 5.88
N SER A 312 -3.16 12.25 7.18
CA SER A 312 -4.41 12.65 7.86
C SER A 312 -4.80 14.14 7.79
N THR A 313 -3.95 15.00 7.21
CA THR A 313 -4.19 16.45 7.06
C THR A 313 -5.42 16.72 6.20
N ASP A 314 -6.31 17.63 6.63
CA ASP A 314 -7.57 17.92 5.93
C ASP A 314 -7.45 18.93 4.78
N ALA A 315 -6.42 18.75 3.95
CA ALA A 315 -6.17 19.55 2.75
C ALA A 315 -6.06 18.62 1.54
N ASP A 316 -6.43 19.11 0.35
CA ASP A 316 -6.20 18.37 -0.88
C ASP A 316 -4.70 18.29 -1.20
N PHE A 317 -4.25 17.13 -1.66
CA PHE A 317 -2.88 16.92 -2.14
C PHE A 317 -2.95 16.25 -3.51
N ALA A 318 -2.30 16.85 -4.51
CA ALA A 318 -2.63 16.62 -5.91
C ALA A 318 -1.38 16.59 -6.80
N THR A 319 -1.37 15.67 -7.77
CA THR A 319 -0.40 15.71 -8.89
C THR A 319 -0.65 16.90 -9.80
N ALA A 320 0.42 17.39 -10.42
CA ALA A 320 0.39 18.48 -11.40
C ALA A 320 0.48 17.98 -12.86
N ALA A 321 0.89 16.73 -13.09
CA ALA A 321 0.97 16.09 -14.39
C ALA A 321 0.79 14.56 -14.31
N ALA A 322 0.70 13.91 -15.48
CA ALA A 322 0.66 12.45 -15.63
C ALA A 322 1.96 11.77 -15.16
N ASN A 323 1.87 10.49 -14.82
CA ASN A 323 2.99 9.63 -14.42
C ASN A 323 3.81 10.13 -13.22
N GLN A 324 3.21 10.95 -12.34
CA GLN A 324 3.85 11.46 -11.12
C GLN A 324 3.49 10.59 -9.90
N PHE A 325 4.50 10.21 -9.12
CA PHE A 325 4.32 9.74 -7.74
C PHE A 325 4.62 10.88 -6.76
N ILE A 326 3.69 11.17 -5.85
CA ILE A 326 3.86 12.17 -4.79
C ILE A 326 3.36 11.65 -3.43
N VAL A 327 4.03 12.09 -2.37
CA VAL A 327 3.73 11.71 -0.98
C VAL A 327 3.65 12.95 -0.11
N ARG A 328 2.55 13.13 0.63
CA ARG A 328 2.45 14.05 1.76
C ARG A 328 2.47 13.24 3.04
N ALA A 329 3.63 13.20 3.68
CA ALA A 329 3.83 12.64 5.01
C ALA A 329 4.49 13.71 5.89
N SER A 330 3.67 14.47 6.62
CA SER A 330 4.09 15.53 7.55
C SER A 330 4.97 15.03 8.71
N GLY A 331 4.90 13.73 9.03
CA GLY A 331 5.81 13.05 9.96
C GLY A 331 7.09 12.52 9.31
N GLY A 332 7.38 12.81 8.04
CA GLY A 332 8.54 12.31 7.29
C GLY A 332 8.30 11.00 6.54
N VAL A 333 9.20 10.68 5.61
CA VAL A 333 9.26 9.41 4.86
C VAL A 333 10.46 8.61 5.34
N GLY A 334 10.20 7.46 5.97
CA GLY A 334 11.23 6.53 6.43
C GLY A 334 11.42 5.35 5.48
N LEU A 335 12.65 5.09 5.08
CA LEU A 335 13.07 3.86 4.40
C LEU A 335 14.03 3.12 5.34
N GLY A 336 13.68 1.90 5.75
CA GLY A 336 14.39 1.16 6.80
C GLY A 336 14.17 1.67 8.24
N THR A 337 13.43 2.77 8.43
CA THR A 337 13.13 3.37 9.75
C THR A 337 11.66 3.72 9.92
N GLY A 338 11.12 3.42 11.11
CA GLY A 338 9.79 3.87 11.57
C GLY A 338 9.80 5.22 12.30
N SER A 339 10.94 5.91 12.34
CA SER A 339 11.09 7.24 12.96
C SER A 339 12.04 8.09 12.11
N PRO A 340 11.57 8.61 10.96
CA PRO A 340 12.36 9.50 10.13
C PRO A 340 12.62 10.83 10.86
N ALA A 341 13.89 11.24 10.96
CA ALA A 341 14.28 12.49 11.62
C ALA A 341 14.11 13.73 10.72
N ASN A 342 14.00 13.50 9.41
CA ASN A 342 13.87 14.51 8.36
C ASN A 342 12.75 14.09 7.37
N GLN A 343 12.38 14.97 6.44
CA GLN A 343 11.31 14.70 5.46
C GLN A 343 11.56 13.44 4.61
N LEU A 344 12.82 13.06 4.40
CA LEU A 344 13.26 11.74 3.96
C LEU A 344 14.39 11.27 4.89
N HIS A 345 14.30 10.04 5.40
CA HIS A 345 15.34 9.37 6.17
C HIS A 345 15.49 7.94 5.66
N VAL A 346 16.66 7.62 5.10
CA VAL A 346 17.04 6.26 4.71
C VAL A 346 18.03 5.74 5.74
N ALA A 347 17.76 4.57 6.33
CA ALA A 347 18.57 3.99 7.39
C ALA A 347 18.72 2.48 7.18
N GLU A 348 19.96 2.01 7.05
CA GLU A 348 20.29 0.59 6.93
C GLU A 348 21.65 0.31 7.61
N SER A 349 21.88 -0.93 8.04
CA SER A 349 23.10 -1.33 8.74
C SER A 349 23.99 -2.16 7.81
N ILE A 350 24.94 -1.48 7.15
CA ILE A 350 25.88 -2.09 6.21
C ILE A 350 27.31 -1.93 6.75
N ASN A 351 28.12 -2.99 6.64
CA ASN A 351 29.54 -2.99 7.00
C ASN A 351 30.29 -3.89 6.02
N ALA A 352 30.77 -3.30 4.92
CA ALA A 352 31.38 -3.99 3.78
C ALA A 352 32.27 -3.01 3.00
N ASP A 353 32.77 -3.41 1.82
CA ASP A 353 33.62 -2.57 0.97
C ASP A 353 32.87 -1.38 0.35
N ALA A 354 33.62 -0.45 -0.25
CA ALA A 354 33.07 0.75 -0.90
C ALA A 354 32.44 0.50 -2.29
N SER A 355 31.94 -0.71 -2.59
CA SER A 355 31.18 -0.97 -3.82
C SER A 355 29.76 -0.34 -3.77
N PRO A 356 29.15 -0.03 -4.93
CA PRO A 356 27.86 0.69 -4.96
C PRO A 356 26.72 0.00 -4.19
N GLY A 357 26.69 -1.34 -4.16
CA GLY A 357 25.67 -2.12 -3.46
C GLY A 357 25.76 -2.06 -1.92
N ASN A 358 26.86 -1.53 -1.37
CA ASN A 358 27.09 -1.44 0.07
C ASN A 358 26.80 -0.02 0.64
N HIS A 359 26.19 0.85 -0.16
CA HIS A 359 25.81 2.20 0.26
C HIS A 359 24.34 2.26 0.67
N VAL A 360 24.04 2.92 1.80
CA VAL A 360 22.66 3.08 2.34
C VAL A 360 21.72 3.80 1.35
N THR A 361 22.25 4.57 0.39
CA THR A 361 21.48 5.15 -0.71
C THR A 361 22.38 5.38 -1.93
N GLN A 362 21.89 5.06 -3.12
CA GLN A 362 22.51 5.40 -4.39
C GLN A 362 21.58 6.34 -5.17
N ILE A 363 22.12 7.44 -5.70
CA ILE A 363 21.45 8.31 -6.67
C ILE A 363 22.21 8.17 -7.98
N GLN A 364 21.55 7.67 -9.03
CA GLN A 364 22.18 7.34 -10.31
C GLN A 364 21.38 7.92 -11.47
N ASN A 365 22.08 8.60 -12.38
CA ASN A 365 21.61 8.80 -13.75
C ASN A 365 22.18 7.68 -14.62
N THR A 366 21.32 6.98 -15.37
CA THR A 366 21.71 5.86 -16.24
C THR A 366 22.00 6.29 -17.69
N SER A 367 21.98 7.59 -17.98
CA SER A 367 22.34 8.15 -19.28
C SER A 367 23.81 7.89 -19.62
N THR A 368 24.06 7.31 -20.79
CA THR A 368 25.42 7.14 -21.35
C THR A 368 25.87 8.35 -22.18
N GLY A 369 25.13 9.47 -22.12
CA GLY A 369 25.49 10.73 -22.78
C GLY A 369 26.45 11.59 -21.95
N ASN A 370 27.14 12.51 -22.60
CA ASN A 370 28.13 13.42 -21.99
C ASN A 370 27.52 14.60 -21.20
N SER A 371 26.28 14.47 -20.70
CA SER A 371 25.53 15.51 -19.98
C SER A 371 24.48 14.86 -19.06
N GLY A 372 24.92 13.91 -18.23
CA GLY A 372 24.07 13.24 -17.24
C GLY A 372 24.13 13.93 -15.87
N ASP A 373 23.18 14.82 -15.58
CA ASP A 373 23.02 15.42 -14.26
C ASP A 373 22.54 14.38 -13.22
N VAL A 374 22.97 14.49 -11.95
CA VAL A 374 22.67 13.47 -10.91
C VAL A 374 21.99 14.06 -9.68
N LEU A 375 22.63 15.02 -8.98
CA LEU A 375 22.13 15.60 -7.74
C LEU A 375 22.22 17.12 -7.80
N ALA A 376 21.13 17.80 -7.44
CA ALA A 376 21.07 19.24 -7.29
C ALA A 376 20.52 19.60 -5.90
N LEU A 377 21.19 20.53 -5.21
CA LEU A 377 20.79 21.06 -3.92
C LEU A 377 20.42 22.54 -4.09
N LYS A 378 19.25 22.95 -3.59
CA LYS A 378 18.71 24.30 -3.83
C LYS A 378 18.00 24.84 -2.59
N ILE A 379 18.36 26.05 -2.21
CA ILE A 379 17.68 26.85 -1.20
C ILE A 379 16.53 27.68 -1.82
N GLY A 380 15.54 28.03 -1.00
CA GLY A 380 14.43 28.93 -1.40
C GLY A 380 14.80 30.41 -1.43
N TYR A 381 15.96 30.79 -0.87
CA TYR A 381 16.46 32.16 -0.91
C TYR A 381 16.97 32.52 -2.32
N THR A 382 16.62 33.71 -2.80
CA THR A 382 16.92 34.17 -4.17
C THR A 382 18.15 35.08 -4.27
N GLY A 383 18.80 35.38 -3.14
CA GLY A 383 20.10 36.06 -3.10
C GLY A 383 21.26 35.07 -3.09
N ASN A 384 22.47 35.60 -2.90
CA ASN A 384 23.67 34.79 -2.66
C ASN A 384 23.48 33.88 -1.43
N PRO A 385 23.95 32.62 -1.44
CA PRO A 385 23.96 31.76 -0.26
C PRO A 385 24.68 32.44 0.91
N LEU A 386 23.98 32.55 2.04
CA LEU A 386 24.53 33.10 3.28
C LEU A 386 25.48 32.10 3.95
N ASP A 387 26.32 32.59 4.85
CA ASP A 387 27.10 31.79 5.81
C ASP A 387 26.23 30.77 6.58
N SER A 388 25.02 31.19 6.95
CA SER A 388 24.00 30.38 7.60
C SER A 388 23.26 29.39 6.66
N ASN A 389 23.72 29.17 5.43
CA ASN A 389 23.12 28.22 4.50
C ASN A 389 23.97 26.96 4.36
N ASN A 390 23.49 25.86 4.92
CA ASN A 390 24.14 24.55 4.91
C ASN A 390 23.48 23.63 3.86
N PHE A 391 24.30 23.00 3.02
CA PHE A 391 23.85 22.12 1.92
C PHE A 391 24.09 20.63 2.21
N ILE A 392 25.25 20.30 2.78
CA ILE A 392 25.67 18.94 3.16
C ILE A 392 26.41 19.02 4.48
N THR A 393 26.17 18.09 5.40
CA THR A 393 26.94 17.94 6.64
C THR A 393 27.37 16.48 6.84
N PHE A 394 28.60 16.29 7.28
CA PHE A 394 29.18 14.98 7.59
C PHE A 394 29.19 14.80 9.11
N PHE A 395 28.54 13.76 9.61
CA PHE A 395 28.42 13.47 11.04
C PHE A 395 29.19 12.21 11.44
N LYS A 396 29.74 12.20 12.66
CA LYS A 396 30.15 10.98 13.37
C LYS A 396 28.91 10.29 13.95
N GLY A 397 29.03 9.00 14.29
CA GLY A 397 27.97 8.20 14.93
C GLY A 397 27.58 8.61 16.37
N ASN A 398 27.88 9.84 16.77
CA ASN A 398 27.44 10.53 17.99
C ASN A 398 26.85 11.92 17.67
N ASP A 399 26.36 12.09 16.44
CA ASP A 399 25.75 13.30 15.86
C ASP A 399 26.64 14.56 15.87
N LEU A 400 27.94 14.42 16.12
CA LEU A 400 28.91 15.50 16.01
C LEU A 400 29.34 15.72 14.55
N SER A 401 29.14 16.92 14.03
CA SER A 401 29.67 17.31 12.72
C SER A 401 31.19 17.24 12.67
N VAL A 402 31.73 16.75 11.55
CA VAL A 402 33.17 16.78 11.22
C VAL A 402 33.49 17.69 10.04
N GLY A 403 32.46 18.22 9.37
CA GLY A 403 32.59 19.15 8.26
C GLY A 403 31.28 19.29 7.49
N SER A 404 31.23 20.27 6.60
CA SER A 404 30.02 20.65 5.86
C SER A 404 30.35 21.40 4.57
N ILE A 405 29.37 21.48 3.67
CA ILE A 405 29.41 22.37 2.50
C ILE A 405 28.35 23.45 2.72
N GLU A 406 28.81 24.69 2.81
CA GLU A 406 28.04 25.84 3.30
C GLU A 406 28.18 27.04 2.36
N GLY A 407 27.25 27.99 2.42
CA GLY A 407 27.36 29.26 1.69
C GLY A 407 28.41 30.19 2.30
N ASN A 408 28.84 31.22 1.56
CA ASN A 408 29.91 32.13 1.99
C ASN A 408 29.49 33.62 2.09
N GLY A 409 28.18 33.90 2.08
CA GLY A 409 27.61 35.27 2.03
C GLY A 409 27.85 36.03 0.72
N SER A 410 28.75 35.53 -0.13
CA SER A 410 29.38 36.27 -1.24
C SER A 410 29.11 35.64 -2.61
N GLY A 411 28.22 34.66 -2.68
CA GLY A 411 27.77 34.02 -3.93
C GLY A 411 28.48 32.71 -4.28
N GLY A 412 29.32 32.18 -3.38
CA GLY A 412 29.95 30.87 -3.51
C GLY A 412 29.63 29.94 -2.33
N VAL A 413 30.31 28.80 -2.31
CA VAL A 413 30.29 27.83 -1.21
C VAL A 413 31.68 27.61 -0.64
N VAL A 414 31.75 27.11 0.60
CA VAL A 414 32.96 26.71 1.30
C VAL A 414 32.85 25.25 1.77
N MET A 415 34.00 24.59 1.90
CA MET A 415 34.13 23.37 2.71
C MET A 415 34.50 23.82 4.12
N ALA A 416 33.56 23.70 5.06
CA ALA A 416 33.76 24.01 6.47
C ALA A 416 34.17 22.75 7.23
N GLY A 417 35.03 22.89 8.24
CA GLY A 417 35.57 21.78 9.01
C GLY A 417 36.85 22.17 9.77
N PRO A 418 37.50 21.22 10.46
CA PRO A 418 38.74 21.46 11.21
C PRO A 418 40.01 21.37 10.34
N GLY A 419 39.92 20.93 9.09
CA GLY A 419 41.06 20.78 8.19
C GLY A 419 41.62 22.12 7.71
N ASN A 420 42.94 22.24 7.65
CA ASN A 420 43.66 23.49 7.35
C ASN A 420 44.78 23.33 6.30
N GLU A 421 44.79 22.18 5.63
CA GLU A 421 45.73 21.80 4.57
C GLU A 421 44.96 21.40 3.29
N ILE A 422 45.53 21.69 2.12
CA ILE A 422 45.19 21.06 0.84
C ILE A 422 46.34 20.14 0.47
N ALA A 423 46.04 18.87 0.24
CA ALA A 423 47.03 17.82 0.06
C ALA A 423 46.89 17.07 -1.28
N LEU A 424 47.93 16.31 -1.61
CA LEU A 424 47.98 15.40 -2.75
C LEU A 424 48.58 14.07 -2.30
N TRP A 425 47.94 12.95 -2.63
CA TRP A 425 48.53 11.63 -2.43
C TRP A 425 49.58 11.36 -3.50
N LEU A 426 50.83 11.16 -3.08
CA LEU A 426 51.96 10.80 -3.94
C LEU A 426 52.45 9.39 -3.63
N PRO A 427 52.85 8.60 -4.65
CA PRO A 427 53.42 7.28 -4.44
C PRO A 427 54.79 7.38 -3.76
N LYS A 428 55.07 6.46 -2.84
CA LYS A 428 56.39 6.32 -2.21
C LYS A 428 57.42 5.81 -3.22
N LEU A 429 58.65 6.30 -3.12
CA LEU A 429 59.79 5.80 -3.89
C LEU A 429 60.08 4.33 -3.52
N ASN A 430 60.11 4.07 -2.21
CA ASN A 430 60.18 2.75 -1.59
C ASN A 430 58.94 2.55 -0.69
N PRO A 431 58.01 1.63 -1.02
CA PRO A 431 56.80 1.38 -0.22
C PRO A 431 57.07 0.95 1.23
N ALA A 432 58.26 0.43 1.55
CA ALA A 432 58.65 0.07 2.91
C ALA A 432 59.01 1.28 3.81
N GLU A 433 59.05 2.49 3.26
CA GLU A 433 59.20 3.70 4.07
C GLU A 433 57.91 4.01 4.85
N THR A 434 58.05 4.12 6.17
CA THR A 434 56.99 4.54 7.09
C THR A 434 57.12 6.03 7.32
N MET A 435 56.26 6.79 6.65
CA MET A 435 56.18 8.25 6.77
C MET A 435 55.02 8.63 7.70
N ALA A 436 55.26 9.55 8.62
CA ALA A 436 54.28 10.06 9.56
C ALA A 436 53.82 11.49 9.19
N PRO A 437 52.62 11.93 9.64
CA PRO A 437 52.21 13.33 9.57
C PRO A 437 53.30 14.28 10.08
N GLY A 438 53.65 15.25 9.24
CA GLY A 438 54.70 16.24 9.49
C GLY A 438 56.11 15.88 9.06
N ASP A 439 56.35 14.68 8.51
CA ASP A 439 57.65 14.35 7.94
C ASP A 439 58.00 15.27 6.76
N ILE A 440 59.24 15.74 6.71
CA ILE A 440 59.83 16.38 5.54
C ILE A 440 60.26 15.27 4.57
N VAL A 441 59.64 15.22 3.39
CA VAL A 441 59.95 14.23 2.34
C VAL A 441 60.47 14.92 1.08
N GLY A 442 61.45 14.31 0.43
CA GLY A 442 62.00 14.76 -0.84
C GLY A 442 61.22 14.19 -2.03
N MET A 443 61.07 14.97 -3.10
CA MET A 443 60.44 14.52 -4.34
C MET A 443 61.48 14.04 -5.37
N VAL A 444 61.28 12.84 -5.90
CA VAL A 444 62.11 12.21 -6.95
C VAL A 444 61.19 11.53 -7.97
N ASP A 445 61.27 11.89 -9.25
CA ASP A 445 60.50 11.30 -10.35
C ASP A 445 58.98 11.19 -10.10
N GLY A 446 58.39 12.20 -9.45
CA GLY A 446 56.97 12.22 -9.09
C GLY A 446 56.58 11.32 -7.90
N LYS A 447 57.58 10.71 -7.25
CA LYS A 447 57.46 9.94 -6.01
C LYS A 447 58.05 10.71 -4.83
N VAL A 448 57.80 10.24 -3.61
CA VAL A 448 58.37 10.81 -2.38
C VAL A 448 59.18 9.81 -1.57
N THR A 449 60.21 10.30 -0.87
CA THR A 449 61.08 9.52 0.04
C THR A 449 61.52 10.38 1.23
N LEU A 450 61.83 9.76 2.36
CA LEU A 450 62.51 10.38 3.49
C LEU A 450 63.95 10.78 3.17
N ASP A 451 64.60 10.13 2.19
CA ASP A 451 65.95 10.52 1.76
C ASP A 451 65.93 11.78 0.88
N THR A 452 66.14 12.93 1.52
CA THR A 452 66.23 14.23 0.85
C THR A 452 67.60 14.49 0.20
N THR A 453 68.46 13.47 0.02
CA THR A 453 69.80 13.65 -0.58
C THR A 453 69.71 13.91 -2.08
N GLY A 454 70.06 15.11 -2.51
CA GLY A 454 70.12 15.49 -3.94
C GLY A 454 68.76 15.75 -4.60
N VAL A 455 67.67 15.81 -3.83
CA VAL A 455 66.34 16.19 -4.33
C VAL A 455 66.28 17.67 -4.69
N SER A 456 65.45 18.04 -5.66
CA SER A 456 65.27 19.45 -6.08
C SER A 456 64.04 20.14 -5.45
N GLN A 457 63.22 19.37 -4.71
CA GLN A 457 62.03 19.83 -4.03
C GLN A 457 61.79 18.96 -2.79
N VAL A 458 61.30 19.57 -1.71
CA VAL A 458 60.78 18.88 -0.51
C VAL A 458 59.32 19.27 -0.24
N LEU A 459 58.64 18.47 0.57
CA LEU A 459 57.22 18.59 0.93
C LEU A 459 57.04 18.22 2.41
N VAL A 460 55.91 18.63 3.01
CA VAL A 460 55.50 18.19 4.35
C VAL A 460 54.39 17.13 4.21
N VAL A 461 54.51 15.99 4.88
CA VAL A 461 53.43 14.98 4.94
C VAL A 461 52.24 15.53 5.70
N ALA A 462 51.05 15.46 5.10
CA ALA A 462 49.83 16.08 5.60
C ALA A 462 49.31 15.41 6.89
N ALA A 463 48.67 16.19 7.75
CA ALA A 463 48.11 15.74 9.03
C ALA A 463 46.58 15.83 9.10
N ASN A 464 45.98 16.84 8.47
CA ASN A 464 44.56 17.18 8.59
C ASN A 464 44.07 17.94 7.35
N ALA A 465 44.21 17.28 6.18
CA ALA A 465 43.75 17.83 4.91
C ALA A 465 42.22 17.98 4.86
N MET A 466 41.75 19.19 4.54
CA MET A 466 40.34 19.43 4.20
C MET A 466 40.00 18.83 2.82
N LEU A 467 40.98 18.89 1.91
CA LEU A 467 40.86 18.42 0.54
C LEU A 467 42.15 17.67 0.16
N ALA A 468 42.03 16.45 -0.33
CA ALA A 468 43.16 15.64 -0.80
C ALA A 468 42.90 15.13 -2.22
N GLY A 469 43.82 15.43 -3.14
CA GLY A 469 43.81 14.90 -4.51
C GLY A 469 44.52 13.56 -4.66
N ASN A 470 44.25 12.84 -5.75
CA ASN A 470 44.99 11.65 -6.20
C ASN A 470 45.02 10.46 -5.21
N ASP A 471 44.07 10.38 -4.27
CA ASP A 471 43.91 9.22 -3.37
C ASP A 471 43.77 7.92 -4.19
N PRO A 472 44.65 6.93 -4.03
CA PRO A 472 44.59 5.68 -4.79
C PRO A 472 43.43 4.77 -4.34
N GLY A 473 42.70 5.15 -3.28
CA GLY A 473 41.64 4.35 -2.69
C GLY A 473 42.16 3.48 -1.54
N GLN A 474 41.25 3.11 -0.63
CA GLN A 474 41.60 2.58 0.69
C GLN A 474 42.55 1.36 0.68
N ASN A 475 42.46 0.52 -0.35
CA ASN A 475 43.24 -0.72 -0.47
C ASN A 475 44.68 -0.51 -1.01
N GLU A 476 45.01 0.66 -1.54
CA GLU A 476 46.29 0.95 -2.21
C GLU A 476 47.14 2.01 -1.49
N ARG A 477 46.58 2.67 -0.46
CA ARG A 477 47.21 3.78 0.29
C ARG A 477 48.55 3.42 0.95
N ASP A 478 48.82 2.17 1.28
CA ASP A 478 50.11 1.76 1.89
C ASP A 478 51.33 2.13 1.03
N GLY A 479 51.15 2.15 -0.30
CA GLY A 479 52.18 2.55 -1.27
C GLY A 479 52.31 4.07 -1.46
N TYR A 480 51.53 4.89 -0.77
CA TYR A 480 51.40 6.34 -0.97
C TYR A 480 51.47 7.12 0.36
N VAL A 481 51.57 8.45 0.29
CA VAL A 481 51.27 9.39 1.38
C VAL A 481 50.60 10.65 0.85
N ALA A 482 49.71 11.24 1.64
CA ALA A 482 49.26 12.62 1.43
C ALA A 482 50.36 13.61 1.84
N VAL A 483 50.71 14.54 0.97
CA VAL A 483 51.60 15.68 1.26
C VAL A 483 50.87 17.00 1.09
N THR A 484 51.12 17.97 1.96
CA THR A 484 50.53 19.32 1.87
C THR A 484 51.15 20.09 0.72
N ILE A 485 50.30 20.67 -0.13
CA ILE A 485 50.70 21.61 -1.20
C ILE A 485 50.45 23.05 -0.76
N LEU A 486 49.34 23.30 -0.05
CA LEU A 486 48.93 24.64 0.38
C LEU A 486 48.29 24.59 1.77
N GLY A 487 48.67 25.50 2.67
CA GLY A 487 48.01 25.70 3.96
C GLY A 487 48.96 25.69 5.16
N LEU A 488 48.42 25.47 6.34
CA LEU A 488 49.14 25.53 7.62
C LEU A 488 49.48 24.13 8.14
N ALA A 489 50.47 23.49 7.51
CA ALA A 489 50.92 22.15 7.88
C ALA A 489 51.52 22.11 9.29
N GLN A 490 51.50 20.93 9.91
CA GLN A 490 52.32 20.62 11.09
C GLN A 490 53.60 19.92 10.64
N ALA A 491 54.74 20.61 10.59
CA ALA A 491 56.03 20.00 10.21
C ALA A 491 56.82 19.55 11.44
N ARG A 492 57.52 18.41 11.38
CA ARG A 492 58.41 17.95 12.46
C ARG A 492 59.76 18.64 12.37
N VAL A 493 60.15 19.39 13.41
CA VAL A 493 61.35 20.24 13.42
C VAL A 493 62.16 20.00 14.70
N THR A 494 63.49 19.93 14.55
CA THR A 494 64.46 19.86 15.67
C THR A 494 65.02 21.25 16.00
N GLY A 495 65.01 21.63 17.28
CA GLY A 495 65.62 22.86 17.79
C GLY A 495 64.64 24.05 17.93
N PRO A 496 65.07 25.17 18.54
CA PRO A 496 64.25 26.36 18.68
C PRO A 496 63.92 26.98 17.31
N VAL A 497 62.74 27.57 17.17
CA VAL A 497 62.25 28.16 15.91
C VAL A 497 61.64 29.55 16.16
N HIS A 498 61.82 30.45 15.21
CA HIS A 498 61.22 31.80 15.22
C HIS A 498 60.20 31.93 14.10
N ALA A 499 59.20 32.79 14.30
CA ALA A 499 58.24 33.10 13.24
C ALA A 499 58.98 33.79 12.07
N GLY A 500 58.83 33.24 10.87
CA GLY A 500 59.56 33.67 9.68
C GLY A 500 60.77 32.81 9.30
N ASP A 501 61.26 31.91 10.17
CA ASP A 501 62.31 30.94 9.81
C ASP A 501 61.82 29.99 8.70
N LEU A 502 62.73 29.54 7.83
CA LEU A 502 62.43 28.58 6.75
C LEU A 502 62.71 27.16 7.24
N ILE A 503 61.83 26.21 6.94
CA ILE A 503 62.04 24.80 7.26
C ILE A 503 62.73 24.09 6.09
N LEU A 504 63.90 23.53 6.38
CA LEU A 504 64.70 22.69 5.47
C LEU A 504 64.84 21.29 6.07
N PRO A 505 65.09 20.24 5.27
CA PRO A 505 65.35 18.90 5.80
C PRO A 505 66.63 18.84 6.63
N ALA A 506 66.63 18.05 7.71
CA ALA A 506 67.80 17.83 8.56
C ALA A 506 68.89 16.93 7.91
N GLY A 507 68.62 16.35 6.74
CA GLY A 507 69.58 15.54 5.97
C GLY A 507 69.90 14.16 6.57
N ARG A 508 69.02 13.62 7.42
CA ARG A 508 69.22 12.36 8.16
C ARG A 508 68.41 11.17 7.64
N ALA A 509 67.55 11.38 6.64
CA ALA A 509 66.54 10.43 6.17
C ALA A 509 65.55 9.94 7.26
N ASP A 510 65.29 10.77 8.28
CA ASP A 510 64.39 10.53 9.41
C ASP A 510 63.09 11.39 9.35
N GLY A 511 62.89 12.14 8.27
CA GLY A 511 61.77 13.07 8.10
C GLY A 511 61.83 14.32 8.98
N ALA A 512 62.88 14.54 9.76
CA ALA A 512 63.01 15.74 10.59
C ALA A 512 63.47 16.95 9.76
N GLY A 513 62.89 18.11 10.05
CA GLY A 513 63.34 19.41 9.58
C GLY A 513 64.23 20.16 10.57
N ILE A 514 64.84 21.23 10.08
CA ILE A 514 65.55 22.27 10.85
C ILE A 514 65.03 23.65 10.42
N ALA A 515 64.95 24.57 11.37
CA ALA A 515 64.65 25.98 11.10
C ALA A 515 65.93 26.74 10.72
N VAL A 516 65.86 27.54 9.65
CA VAL A 516 66.96 28.32 9.11
C VAL A 516 66.49 29.75 8.85
N PRO A 517 67.09 30.77 9.49
CA PRO A 517 66.75 32.17 9.23
C PRO A 517 66.99 32.57 7.75
N PRO A 518 66.13 33.41 7.13
CA PRO A 518 66.22 33.74 5.70
C PRO A 518 67.50 34.48 5.25
N ASP A 519 68.27 35.06 6.16
CA ASP A 519 69.52 35.77 5.88
C ASP A 519 70.73 34.83 5.75
N VAL A 520 70.69 33.65 6.39
CA VAL A 520 71.75 32.62 6.35
C VAL A 520 71.47 31.47 5.37
N LEU A 521 70.32 31.49 4.69
CA LEU A 521 69.97 30.54 3.63
C LEU A 521 70.99 30.58 2.47
N GLN A 522 71.47 29.43 2.01
CA GLN A 522 72.38 29.34 0.86
C GLN A 522 71.60 29.17 -0.45
N SER A 523 72.15 29.65 -1.58
CA SER A 523 71.45 29.61 -2.88
C SER A 523 71.14 28.18 -3.37
N GLN A 524 71.98 27.19 -3.03
CA GLN A 524 71.74 25.78 -3.33
C GLN A 524 70.57 25.19 -2.50
N GLN A 525 70.19 25.82 -1.39
CA GLN A 525 69.15 25.35 -0.48
C GLN A 525 67.76 25.93 -0.80
N ALA A 526 67.64 26.87 -1.74
CA ALA A 526 66.37 27.54 -2.03
C ALA A 526 65.27 26.57 -2.54
N GLY A 527 65.64 25.48 -3.23
CA GLY A 527 64.70 24.41 -3.61
C GLY A 527 64.36 23.42 -2.48
N LEU A 528 65.00 23.53 -1.32
CA LEU A 528 64.83 22.64 -0.17
C LEU A 528 63.98 23.26 0.95
N ILE A 529 63.24 24.33 0.66
CA ILE A 529 62.30 24.96 1.57
C ILE A 529 60.99 24.16 1.56
N ALA A 530 60.62 23.56 2.69
CA ALA A 530 59.35 22.88 2.87
C ALA A 530 58.19 23.84 3.26
N GLY A 531 58.55 25.04 3.73
CA GLY A 531 57.63 26.12 4.09
C GLY A 531 58.24 27.08 5.11
N GLN A 532 57.46 28.06 5.57
CA GLN A 532 57.89 29.07 6.54
C GLN A 532 57.18 28.91 7.90
N VAL A 533 57.93 29.03 9.00
CA VAL A 533 57.42 28.91 10.38
C VAL A 533 56.41 30.03 10.68
N TRP A 534 55.17 29.64 10.99
CA TRP A 534 54.07 30.58 11.24
C TRP A 534 54.06 31.14 12.67
N SER A 535 54.60 30.38 13.63
CA SER A 535 54.60 30.73 15.05
C SER A 535 55.89 30.26 15.73
N ALA A 536 56.55 31.16 16.47
CA ALA A 536 57.79 30.86 17.19
C ALA A 536 57.56 29.86 18.36
N ASP A 537 58.56 29.02 18.62
CA ASP A 537 58.59 28.08 19.74
C ASP A 537 60.04 27.83 20.18
N SER A 538 60.33 28.05 21.47
CA SER A 538 61.67 27.97 22.06
C SER A 538 62.11 26.58 22.54
N VAL A 539 61.29 25.53 22.37
CA VAL A 539 61.68 24.16 22.72
C VAL A 539 62.89 23.70 21.90
N ALA A 540 63.90 23.15 22.57
CA ALA A 540 65.14 22.68 21.93
C ALA A 540 65.05 21.25 21.35
N GLY A 541 64.01 20.49 21.72
CA GLY A 541 63.76 19.13 21.24
C GLY A 541 63.01 19.08 19.91
N GLU A 542 62.86 17.86 19.37
CA GLU A 542 62.05 17.58 18.20
C GLU A 542 60.54 17.64 18.52
N ARG A 543 59.75 18.29 17.67
CA ARG A 543 58.29 18.47 17.83
C ARG A 543 57.62 18.86 16.53
N LEU A 544 56.29 18.90 16.51
CA LEU A 544 55.52 19.51 15.44
C LEU A 544 55.45 21.04 15.60
N VAL A 545 55.61 21.76 14.49
CA VAL A 545 55.57 23.23 14.39
C VAL A 545 54.62 23.62 13.25
N THR A 546 53.79 24.64 13.45
CA THR A 546 52.91 25.18 12.40
C THR A 546 53.74 25.90 11.33
N VAL A 547 53.64 25.42 10.09
CA VAL A 547 54.39 25.89 8.92
C VAL A 547 53.42 26.25 7.80
N ALA A 548 53.58 27.43 7.24
CA ALA A 548 52.91 27.84 6.02
C ALA A 548 53.61 27.21 4.80
N VAL A 549 52.89 26.33 4.10
CA VAL A 549 53.35 25.61 2.90
C VAL A 549 52.65 26.21 1.69
N GLY A 550 53.41 26.55 0.63
CA GLY A 550 52.89 27.16 -0.61
C GLY A 550 52.31 28.57 -0.44
N MET A 551 52.56 29.22 0.70
CA MET A 551 52.10 30.57 1.06
C MET A 551 53.28 31.50 1.42
N ASP A 552 54.50 31.08 1.11
CA ASP A 552 55.75 31.77 1.38
C ASP A 552 55.93 33.03 0.51
N ASP A 553 56.31 34.14 1.13
CA ASP A 553 56.69 35.34 0.39
C ASP A 553 58.10 35.15 -0.19
N ALA A 554 58.15 34.74 -1.45
CA ALA A 554 59.40 34.61 -2.20
C ALA A 554 60.15 35.95 -2.36
N GLY A 555 59.51 37.10 -2.13
CA GLY A 555 60.11 38.44 -2.26
C GLY A 555 61.33 38.66 -1.34
N PRO A 556 61.16 38.61 0.00
CA PRO A 556 62.26 38.67 0.96
C PRO A 556 63.36 37.61 0.74
N ILE A 557 63.00 36.38 0.38
CA ILE A 557 63.94 35.29 0.14
C ILE A 557 64.81 35.60 -1.09
N LEU A 558 64.18 36.02 -2.20
CA LEU A 558 64.88 36.43 -3.42
C LEU A 558 65.74 37.68 -3.20
N GLN A 559 65.29 38.63 -2.38
CA GLN A 559 66.09 39.82 -2.02
C GLN A 559 67.31 39.46 -1.16
N SER A 560 67.19 38.53 -0.22
CA SER A 560 68.32 37.99 0.56
C SER A 560 69.37 37.37 -0.35
N LEU A 561 68.94 36.46 -1.25
CA LEU A 561 69.82 35.80 -2.22
C LEU A 561 70.48 36.78 -3.21
N LEU A 562 69.74 37.80 -3.68
CA LEU A 562 70.30 38.87 -4.53
C LEU A 562 71.32 39.76 -3.79
N ALA A 563 71.14 39.97 -2.49
CA ALA A 563 72.10 40.71 -1.67
C ALA A 563 73.39 39.89 -1.44
N GLN A 564 73.26 38.60 -1.08
CA GLN A 564 74.39 37.68 -0.98
C GLN A 564 75.17 37.59 -2.30
N TYR A 565 74.47 37.46 -3.44
CA TYR A 565 75.09 37.36 -4.76
C TYR A 565 75.93 38.62 -5.10
N LYS A 566 75.39 39.83 -4.88
CA LYS A 566 76.16 41.09 -5.05
C LYS A 566 77.37 41.18 -4.12
N GLN A 567 77.27 40.64 -2.90
CA GLN A 567 78.39 40.57 -1.96
C GLN A 567 79.47 39.60 -2.47
N GLN A 568 79.09 38.49 -3.10
CA GLN A 568 80.01 37.56 -3.76
C GLN A 568 80.68 38.18 -5.00
N GLU A 569 79.95 38.87 -5.88
CA GLU A 569 80.54 39.60 -7.03
C GLU A 569 81.58 40.62 -6.56
N THR A 570 81.24 41.41 -5.53
CA THR A 570 82.17 42.37 -4.91
C THR A 570 83.43 41.68 -4.38
N ARG A 571 83.27 40.51 -3.73
CA ARG A 571 84.39 39.74 -3.18
C ARG A 571 85.26 39.06 -4.25
N ILE A 572 84.67 38.66 -5.38
CA ILE A 572 85.41 38.16 -6.54
C ILE A 572 86.26 39.28 -7.13
N ALA A 573 85.70 40.47 -7.34
CA ALA A 573 86.46 41.63 -7.83
C ALA A 573 87.62 42.04 -6.89
N GLU A 574 87.44 41.96 -5.56
CA GLU A 574 88.53 42.14 -4.59
C GLU A 574 89.64 41.08 -4.73
N LEU A 575 89.28 39.83 -5.02
CA LEU A 575 90.22 38.72 -5.15
C LEU A 575 90.96 38.75 -6.50
N GLU A 576 90.28 39.09 -7.59
CA GLU A 576 90.89 39.31 -8.92
C GLU A 576 91.86 40.50 -8.89
N ALA A 577 91.50 41.61 -8.23
CA ALA A 577 92.40 42.74 -8.05
C ALA A 577 93.65 42.36 -7.23
N ARG A 578 93.51 41.50 -6.21
CA ARG A 578 94.64 40.95 -5.44
C ARG A 578 95.48 39.95 -6.25
N LEU A 579 94.85 39.14 -7.09
CA LEU A 579 95.53 38.18 -7.96
C LEU A 579 96.38 38.91 -9.01
N GLY A 580 95.80 39.89 -9.73
CA GLY A 580 96.55 40.71 -10.69
C GLY A 580 97.73 41.47 -10.04
N ALA A 581 97.56 41.97 -8.81
CA ALA A 581 98.66 42.57 -8.05
C ALA A 581 99.77 41.55 -7.68
N LEU A 582 99.42 40.30 -7.40
CA LEU A 582 100.37 39.20 -7.17
C LEU A 582 101.04 38.75 -8.47
N GLU A 583 100.33 38.68 -9.59
CA GLU A 583 100.87 38.31 -10.90
C GLU A 583 101.89 39.36 -11.41
N LEU A 584 101.63 40.66 -11.20
CA LEU A 584 102.64 41.71 -11.42
C LEU A 584 103.87 41.56 -10.52
N ALA A 585 103.68 41.13 -9.26
CA ALA A 585 104.78 40.91 -8.31
C ALA A 585 105.61 39.65 -8.59
N VAL A 586 105.03 38.64 -9.28
CA VAL A 586 105.74 37.44 -9.72
C VAL A 586 106.42 37.67 -11.09
N GLY A 587 105.72 38.30 -12.04
CA GLY A 587 106.25 38.59 -13.38
C GLY A 587 107.48 39.50 -13.39
N THR A 588 107.68 40.29 -12.33
CA THR A 588 108.85 41.15 -12.13
C THR A 588 110.08 40.41 -11.55
N THR A 589 110.03 39.09 -11.41
CA THR A 589 111.17 38.24 -10.99
C THR A 589 111.75 37.37 -12.12
N GLY A 590 111.33 37.60 -13.37
CA GLY A 590 111.53 36.69 -14.50
C GLY A 590 112.21 37.24 -15.77
N ASN A 591 112.97 38.34 -15.69
CA ASN A 591 113.98 38.78 -16.68
C ASN A 591 114.88 39.89 -16.09
#